data_AF-A0A8T4KWK0-F1
#
_entry.id   AF-A0A8T4KWK0-F1
#
_cell.length_a   1.000
_cell.length_b   1.000
_cell.length_c   1.000
_cell.angle_alpha   90.00
_cell.angle_beta   90.00
_cell.angle_gamma   90.00
#
_symmetry.space_group_name_H-M   'P 1'
#
loop_
_entity.id
_entity.type
_entity.pdbx_description
1 polymer ?
#
loop_
_entity_poly.entity_id
_entity_poly.type
_entity_poly.pdbx_seq_one_letter_code
_entity_poly.pdbx_strand_id
1 'polypeptide(L)'
;MLELFLFIGIGIFLGIFSGLAPGIHLNTISFLIVAFAIQGDFNLAVLITAMSVSHAFIDFIPNILLGASDNESSMLSTLPGHRMFLQGKALEAVKLSSIGCLLGVIFALLSSAIFVKFAFQISSLLPSIIPFLLLAVLALMVFSEKGFWKKLAAFAIMLLSGFLGLQALSFSSVQNSLLALVTGFFAASSLIWSLKQKTLFVKQEEGEIEIEKKPALLSGFFGSVAGGLTALLPSLGPSEAAFMIRKIAGKIGTRAYLVLLGSISSSNMVFSFF
;
A
#
# COMPACT_ATOMS: atom_id res chain seq x y z
N MET A 1 -25.24 17.51 10.29
CA MET A 1 -24.20 18.35 9.63
C MET A 1 -23.00 18.58 10.55
N LEU A 2 -23.17 19.15 11.75
CA LEU A 2 -22.03 19.38 12.67
C LEU A 2 -21.36 18.06 13.11
N GLU A 3 -22.16 17.02 13.38
CA GLU A 3 -21.68 15.67 13.69
C GLU A 3 -20.79 15.10 12.58
N LEU A 4 -21.19 15.24 11.31
CA LEU A 4 -20.37 14.77 10.18
C LEU A 4 -18.99 15.43 10.17
N PHE A 5 -18.91 16.74 10.40
CA PHE A 5 -17.61 17.43 10.50
C PHE A 5 -16.77 16.93 11.67
N LEU A 6 -17.40 16.59 12.79
CA LEU A 6 -16.71 15.99 13.94
C LEU A 6 -16.11 14.63 13.58
N PHE A 7 -16.90 13.74 12.95
CA PHE A 7 -16.42 12.42 12.51
C PHE A 7 -15.32 12.52 11.45
N ILE A 8 -15.41 13.49 10.52
CA ILE A 8 -14.34 13.79 9.58
C ILE A 8 -13.08 14.24 10.31
N GLY A 9 -13.19 15.17 11.27
CA GLY A 9 -12.05 15.66 12.04
C GLY A 9 -11.35 14.57 12.85
N ILE A 10 -12.14 13.71 13.51
CA ILE A 10 -11.63 12.54 14.23
C ILE A 10 -10.96 11.55 13.27
N GLY A 11 -11.60 11.28 12.12
CA GLY A 11 -11.04 10.42 11.09
C GLY A 11 -9.68 10.93 10.59
N ILE A 12 -9.58 12.22 10.27
CA ILE A 12 -8.31 12.86 9.85
C ILE A 12 -7.24 12.69 10.94
N PHE A 13 -7.58 12.96 12.21
CA PHE A 13 -6.64 12.81 13.32
C PHE A 13 -6.13 11.37 13.46
N LEU A 14 -7.03 10.38 13.42
CA LEU A 14 -6.66 8.96 13.46
C LEU A 14 -5.84 8.55 12.23
N GLY A 15 -6.14 9.10 11.06
CA GLY A 15 -5.40 8.87 9.83
C GLY A 15 -3.98 9.43 9.89
N ILE A 16 -3.80 10.62 10.45
CA ILE A 16 -2.47 11.20 10.72
C ILE A 16 -1.69 10.33 11.69
N PHE A 17 -2.29 9.99 12.83
CA PHE A 17 -1.61 9.19 13.85
C PHE A 17 -1.19 7.82 13.31
N SER A 18 -2.10 7.15 12.61
CA SER A 18 -1.84 5.83 12.03
C SER A 18 -0.85 5.86 10.88
N GLY A 19 -0.89 6.89 10.03
CA GLY A 19 0.05 7.05 8.93
C GLY A 19 1.46 7.34 9.43
N LEU A 20 1.61 8.08 10.53
CA LEU A 20 2.93 8.36 11.12
C LEU A 20 3.49 7.19 11.95
N ALA A 21 2.64 6.32 12.48
CA ALA A 21 3.05 5.20 13.31
C ALA A 21 3.61 4.05 12.43
N PRO A 22 4.93 3.78 12.49
CA PRO A 22 5.52 2.72 11.67
C PRO A 22 4.92 1.36 12.03
N GLY A 23 4.58 0.57 11.01
CA GLY A 23 4.02 -0.77 11.18
C GLY A 23 2.52 -0.82 11.48
N ILE A 24 1.84 0.32 11.66
CA ILE A 24 0.38 0.36 11.77
C ILE A 24 -0.21 0.55 10.36
N HIS A 25 -1.05 -0.38 9.93
CA HIS A 25 -1.71 -0.31 8.64
C HIS A 25 -3.19 0.05 8.81
N LEU A 26 -3.74 0.81 7.83
CA LEU A 26 -5.15 1.22 7.80
C LEU A 26 -6.12 0.10 8.15
N ASN A 27 -6.02 -1.04 7.45
CA ASN A 27 -6.89 -2.21 7.61
C ASN A 27 -6.98 -2.70 9.07
N THR A 28 -5.89 -2.58 9.83
CA THR A 28 -5.87 -3.02 11.24
C THR A 28 -6.73 -2.10 12.10
N ILE A 29 -6.62 -0.79 11.89
CA ILE A 29 -7.41 0.19 12.65
C ILE A 29 -8.87 0.17 12.21
N SER A 30 -9.14 0.11 10.90
CA SER A 30 -10.51 0.01 10.39
C SER A 30 -11.21 -1.23 10.95
N PHE A 31 -10.51 -2.36 11.03
CA PHE A 31 -11.06 -3.57 11.66
C PHE A 31 -11.33 -3.39 13.16
N LEU A 32 -10.41 -2.79 13.92
CA LEU A 32 -10.62 -2.50 15.34
C LEU A 32 -11.84 -1.59 15.55
N ILE A 33 -11.96 -0.52 14.76
CA ILE A 33 -13.11 0.40 14.83
C ILE A 33 -14.41 -0.36 14.58
N VAL A 34 -14.47 -1.18 13.52
CA VAL A 34 -15.67 -1.97 13.17
C VAL A 34 -15.99 -3.03 14.22
N ALA A 35 -14.99 -3.67 14.83
CA ALA A 35 -15.19 -4.69 15.84
C ALA A 35 -15.89 -4.17 17.11
N PHE A 36 -15.75 -2.88 17.42
CA PHE A 36 -16.37 -2.25 18.58
C PHE A 36 -17.53 -1.30 18.24
N ALA A 37 -17.83 -1.08 16.97
CA ALA A 37 -18.86 -0.14 16.53
C ALA A 37 -20.19 -0.83 16.16
N ILE A 38 -21.26 -0.03 16.15
CA ILE A 38 -22.58 -0.46 15.66
C ILE A 38 -22.53 -0.52 14.14
N GLN A 39 -22.81 -1.70 13.57
CA GLN A 39 -22.84 -1.89 12.12
C GLN A 39 -23.93 -1.04 11.46
N GLY A 40 -23.61 -0.41 10.33
CA GLY A 40 -24.56 0.36 9.53
C GLY A 40 -24.64 1.87 9.83
N ASP A 41 -23.81 2.38 10.75
CA ASP A 41 -23.74 3.83 10.99
C ASP A 41 -23.01 4.57 9.87
N PHE A 42 -23.72 5.49 9.21
CA PHE A 42 -23.17 6.34 8.16
C PHE A 42 -22.02 7.24 8.67
N ASN A 43 -22.10 7.71 9.91
CA ASN A 43 -21.04 8.55 10.50
C ASN A 43 -19.74 7.75 10.67
N LEU A 44 -19.85 6.46 10.99
CA LEU A 44 -18.69 5.56 11.07
C LEU A 44 -18.04 5.37 9.70
N ALA A 45 -18.85 5.21 8.64
CA ALA A 45 -18.34 5.13 7.27
C ALA A 45 -17.59 6.42 6.89
N VAL A 46 -18.15 7.59 7.21
CA VAL A 46 -17.49 8.89 6.97
C VAL A 46 -16.16 9.00 7.72
N LEU A 47 -16.10 8.56 8.98
CA LEU A 47 -14.87 8.55 9.78
C LEU A 47 -13.82 7.61 9.18
N ILE A 48 -14.19 6.38 8.81
CA ILE A 48 -13.28 5.41 8.21
C ILE A 48 -12.76 5.95 6.88
N THR A 49 -13.61 6.56 6.05
CA THR A 49 -13.19 7.17 4.78
C THR A 49 -12.22 8.33 5.00
N ALA A 50 -12.53 9.26 5.91
CA ALA A 50 -11.63 10.38 6.23
C ALA A 50 -10.28 9.91 6.79
N MET A 51 -10.30 8.89 7.66
CA MET A 51 -9.11 8.22 8.18
C MET A 51 -8.29 7.57 7.08
N SER A 52 -8.95 6.87 6.15
CA SER A 52 -8.31 6.17 5.04
C SER A 52 -7.58 7.12 4.11
N VAL A 53 -8.28 8.19 3.69
CA VAL A 53 -7.68 9.22 2.84
C VAL A 53 -6.48 9.85 3.53
N SER A 54 -6.63 10.24 4.80
CA SER A 54 -5.55 10.90 5.53
C SER A 54 -4.34 9.98 5.75
N HIS A 55 -4.58 8.71 6.08
CA HIS A 55 -3.54 7.70 6.23
C HIS A 55 -2.73 7.51 4.93
N ALA A 56 -3.40 7.35 3.78
CA ALA A 56 -2.73 7.14 2.48
C ALA A 56 -1.87 8.35 2.03
N PHE A 57 -2.09 9.52 2.60
CA PHE A 57 -1.28 10.72 2.35
C PHE A 57 -0.09 10.87 3.31
N ILE A 58 -0.02 10.05 4.35
CA ILE A 58 0.91 10.23 5.47
C ILE A 58 1.79 8.99 5.66
N ASP A 59 1.27 7.80 5.36
CA ASP A 59 1.95 6.51 5.53
C ASP A 59 3.31 6.39 4.80
N PHE A 60 3.49 7.09 3.68
CA PHE A 60 4.77 7.11 2.99
C PHE A 60 5.84 7.97 3.69
N ILE A 61 5.45 8.90 4.58
CA ILE A 61 6.40 9.77 5.29
C ILE A 61 7.34 8.95 6.19
N PRO A 62 6.87 8.13 7.15
CA PRO A 62 7.76 7.30 7.94
C PRO A 62 8.44 6.23 7.08
N ASN A 63 7.79 5.72 6.03
CA ASN A 63 8.42 4.75 5.12
C ASN A 63 9.63 5.34 4.36
N ILE A 64 9.61 6.64 4.04
CA ILE A 64 10.72 7.33 3.39
C ILE A 64 11.78 7.73 4.43
N LEU A 65 11.35 8.32 5.56
CA LEU A 65 12.24 8.99 6.53
C LEU A 65 12.78 8.07 7.62
N LEU A 66 12.00 7.10 8.09
CA LEU A 66 12.34 6.24 9.24
C LEU A 66 12.80 4.84 8.83
N GLY A 67 12.72 4.49 7.54
CA GLY A 67 13.15 3.19 7.00
C GLY A 67 14.68 2.97 6.95
N ALA A 68 15.49 3.89 7.50
CA ALA A 68 16.95 3.84 7.45
C ALA A 68 17.53 2.87 8.48
N SER A 69 17.94 1.68 8.02
CA SER A 69 18.84 0.78 8.75
C SER A 69 20.25 0.85 8.17
N ASP A 70 21.28 0.82 9.02
CA ASP A 70 22.73 0.94 8.75
C ASP A 70 23.35 -0.09 7.76
N ASN A 71 22.56 -0.97 7.15
CA ASN A 71 23.11 -2.06 6.34
C ASN A 71 23.26 -1.65 4.86
N GLU A 72 24.51 -1.48 4.41
CA GLU A 72 24.89 -1.24 2.99
C GLU A 72 24.27 -2.27 2.02
N SER A 73 24.05 -3.50 2.46
CA SER A 73 23.41 -4.57 1.69
C SER A 73 21.91 -4.36 1.46
N SER A 74 21.26 -3.51 2.25
CA SER A 74 19.86 -3.10 2.07
C SER A 74 19.70 -2.00 1.03
N MET A 75 20.71 -1.17 0.75
CA MET A 75 20.58 -0.04 -0.19
C MET A 75 20.23 -0.45 -1.63
N LEU A 76 20.68 -1.63 -2.08
CA LEU A 76 20.38 -2.16 -3.43
C LEU A 76 18.96 -2.76 -3.54
N SER A 77 18.39 -3.22 -2.42
CA SER A 77 17.03 -3.79 -2.33
C SER A 77 15.98 -2.80 -1.79
N THR A 78 16.42 -1.65 -1.28
CA THR A 78 15.52 -0.64 -0.69
C THR A 78 14.63 0.04 -1.73
N LEU A 79 13.42 0.36 -1.27
CA LEU A 79 12.42 1.11 -2.00
C LEU A 79 13.00 2.45 -2.49
N PRO A 80 12.64 2.92 -3.69
CA PRO A 80 13.19 4.13 -4.30
C PRO A 80 13.15 5.38 -3.41
N GLY A 81 12.11 5.54 -2.58
CA GLY A 81 12.00 6.67 -1.65
C GLY A 81 13.09 6.67 -0.58
N HIS A 82 13.49 5.50 -0.11
CA HIS A 82 14.57 5.37 0.86
C HIS A 82 15.93 5.73 0.27
N ARG A 83 16.19 5.37 -1.00
CA ARG A 83 17.41 5.80 -1.71
C ARG A 83 17.48 7.31 -1.84
N MET A 84 16.34 7.97 -2.08
CA MET A 84 16.27 9.42 -2.14
C MET A 84 16.54 10.06 -0.76
N PHE A 85 16.06 9.47 0.33
CA PHE A 85 16.42 9.92 1.69
C PHE A 85 17.94 9.89 1.93
N LEU A 86 18.61 8.79 1.57
CA LEU A 86 20.06 8.65 1.70
C LEU A 86 20.85 9.62 0.81
N GLN A 87 20.23 10.11 -0.27
CA GLN A 87 20.80 11.13 -1.16
C GLN A 87 20.51 12.57 -0.69
N GLY A 88 19.88 12.76 0.48
CA GLY A 88 19.46 14.09 0.96
C GLY A 88 18.19 14.63 0.27
N LYS A 89 17.46 13.80 -0.47
CA LYS A 89 16.30 14.19 -1.31
C LYS A 89 14.97 13.68 -0.76
N ALA A 90 14.84 13.54 0.56
CA ALA A 90 13.62 13.00 1.15
C ALA A 90 12.40 13.89 0.92
N LEU A 91 12.56 15.21 1.00
CA LEU A 91 11.49 16.17 0.72
C LEU A 91 10.95 16.02 -0.71
N GLU A 92 11.84 15.78 -1.67
CA GLU A 92 11.45 15.50 -3.06
C GLU A 92 10.65 14.19 -3.16
N ALA A 93 11.09 13.14 -2.48
CA ALA A 93 10.38 11.86 -2.47
C ALA A 93 8.97 11.99 -1.87
N VAL A 94 8.85 12.68 -0.73
CA VAL A 94 7.58 12.98 -0.06
C VAL A 94 6.66 13.78 -0.98
N LYS A 95 7.17 14.83 -1.65
CA LYS A 95 6.39 15.65 -2.58
C LYS A 95 5.89 14.86 -3.78
N LEU A 96 6.74 14.01 -4.38
CA LEU A 96 6.37 13.15 -5.51
C LEU A 96 5.32 12.11 -5.12
N SER A 97 5.48 11.45 -3.97
CA SER A 97 4.49 10.52 -3.43
C SER A 97 3.15 11.22 -3.16
N SER A 98 3.18 12.41 -2.55
CA SER A 98 1.98 13.23 -2.29
C SER A 98 1.24 13.60 -3.58
N ILE A 99 1.98 14.02 -4.63
CA ILE A 99 1.41 14.30 -5.95
C ILE A 99 0.82 13.05 -6.57
N GLY A 100 1.49 11.90 -6.41
CA GLY A 100 0.93 10.60 -6.77
C GLY A 100 -0.42 10.37 -6.11
N CYS A 101 -0.52 10.57 -4.79
CA CYS A 101 -1.77 10.40 -4.06
C CYS A 101 -2.87 11.35 -4.56
N LEU A 102 -2.56 12.63 -4.78
CA LEU A 102 -3.52 13.60 -5.33
C LEU A 102 -4.02 13.18 -6.71
N LEU A 103 -3.11 12.83 -7.62
CA LEU A 103 -3.47 12.39 -8.97
C LEU A 103 -4.27 11.09 -8.95
N GLY A 104 -3.90 10.14 -8.10
CA GLY A 104 -4.62 8.88 -7.91
C GLY A 104 -6.05 9.10 -7.47
N VAL A 105 -6.28 9.94 -6.45
CA VAL A 105 -7.64 10.31 -6.01
C VAL A 105 -8.42 10.99 -7.14
N ILE A 106 -7.82 11.97 -7.82
CA ILE A 106 -8.49 12.70 -8.91
C ILE A 106 -8.90 11.74 -10.04
N PHE A 107 -7.97 10.91 -10.53
CA PHE A 107 -8.26 9.95 -11.59
C PHE A 107 -9.25 8.88 -11.15
N ALA A 108 -9.17 8.40 -9.90
CA ALA A 108 -10.12 7.43 -9.37
C ALA A 108 -11.53 8.01 -9.28
N LEU A 109 -11.69 9.23 -8.77
CA LEU A 109 -13.00 9.90 -8.72
C LEU A 109 -13.57 10.14 -10.12
N LEU A 110 -12.76 10.64 -11.06
CA LEU A 110 -13.18 10.87 -12.45
C LEU A 110 -13.58 9.58 -13.17
N SER A 111 -12.92 8.46 -12.86
CA SER A 111 -13.20 7.16 -13.49
C SER A 111 -14.13 6.25 -12.68
N SER A 112 -14.57 6.66 -11.48
CA SER A 112 -15.38 5.87 -10.56
C SER A 112 -16.64 5.28 -11.20
N ALA A 113 -17.43 6.08 -11.91
CA ALA A 113 -18.65 5.63 -12.58
C ALA A 113 -18.37 4.54 -13.64
N ILE A 114 -17.26 4.68 -14.38
CA ILE A 114 -16.82 3.70 -15.38
C ILE A 114 -16.34 2.43 -14.67
N PHE A 115 -15.54 2.60 -13.61
CA PHE A 115 -15.01 1.51 -12.81
C PHE A 115 -16.13 0.66 -12.19
N VAL A 116 -17.12 1.27 -11.53
CA VAL A 116 -18.27 0.57 -10.93
C VAL A 116 -19.01 -0.25 -11.98
N LYS A 117 -19.30 0.34 -13.16
CA LYS A 117 -19.97 -0.36 -14.24
C LYS A 117 -19.16 -1.56 -14.73
N PHE A 118 -17.86 -1.38 -14.90
CA PHE A 118 -16.95 -2.45 -15.33
C PHE A 118 -16.84 -3.56 -14.26
N ALA A 119 -16.65 -3.19 -12.99
CA ALA A 119 -16.58 -4.08 -11.85
C ALA A 119 -17.85 -4.94 -11.74
N PHE A 120 -19.02 -4.33 -11.88
CA PHE A 120 -20.30 -5.03 -11.88
C PHE A 120 -20.41 -6.03 -13.04
N GLN A 121 -20.00 -5.64 -14.26
CA GLN A 121 -20.04 -6.52 -15.44
C GLN A 121 -19.13 -7.74 -15.33
N ILE A 122 -17.96 -7.59 -14.69
CA ILE A 122 -16.99 -8.68 -14.53
C ILE A 122 -17.15 -9.45 -13.19
N SER A 123 -18.02 -8.98 -12.29
CA SER A 123 -18.19 -9.53 -10.94
C SER A 123 -18.50 -11.03 -10.91
N SER A 124 -19.27 -11.54 -11.88
CA SER A 124 -19.59 -12.97 -12.00
C SER A 124 -18.42 -13.81 -12.50
N LEU A 125 -17.47 -13.21 -13.22
CA LEU A 125 -16.28 -13.87 -13.75
C LEU A 125 -15.11 -13.85 -12.75
N LEU A 126 -15.06 -12.85 -11.86
CA LEU A 126 -13.99 -12.66 -10.88
C LEU A 126 -13.73 -13.92 -10.03
N PRO A 127 -14.71 -14.57 -9.40
CA PRO A 127 -14.48 -15.76 -8.58
C PRO A 127 -13.79 -16.91 -9.34
N SER A 128 -14.08 -17.05 -10.63
CA SER A 128 -13.49 -18.09 -11.48
C SER A 128 -12.06 -17.75 -11.91
N ILE A 129 -11.74 -16.46 -12.11
CA ILE A 129 -10.44 -16.02 -12.65
C ILE A 129 -9.42 -15.74 -11.54
N ILE A 130 -9.86 -15.20 -10.39
CA ILE A 130 -8.99 -14.78 -9.28
C ILE A 130 -8.00 -15.89 -8.85
N PRO A 131 -8.38 -17.16 -8.65
CA PRO A 131 -7.44 -18.20 -8.23
C PRO A 131 -6.29 -18.39 -9.21
N PHE A 132 -6.59 -18.41 -10.52
CA PHE A 132 -5.58 -18.56 -11.57
C PHE A 132 -4.69 -17.32 -11.66
N LEU A 133 -5.27 -16.13 -11.50
CA LEU A 133 -4.51 -14.89 -11.52
C LEU A 133 -3.54 -14.80 -10.34
N LEU A 134 -3.98 -15.14 -9.13
CA LEU A 134 -3.12 -15.19 -7.95
C LEU A 134 -2.00 -16.20 -8.11
N LEU A 135 -2.30 -17.39 -8.64
CA LEU A 135 -1.28 -18.41 -8.91
C LEU A 135 -0.28 -17.93 -9.97
N ALA A 136 -0.74 -17.21 -11.00
CA ALA A 136 0.13 -16.61 -12.01
C ALA A 136 1.04 -15.53 -11.40
N VAL A 137 0.52 -14.64 -10.55
CA VAL A 137 1.34 -13.62 -9.86
C VAL A 137 2.38 -14.28 -8.95
N LEU A 138 1.98 -15.27 -8.15
CA LEU A 138 2.91 -16.01 -7.29
C LEU A 138 4.00 -16.71 -8.11
N ALA A 139 3.62 -17.37 -9.21
CA ALA A 139 4.57 -17.99 -10.13
C ALA A 139 5.54 -16.95 -10.70
N LEU A 140 5.04 -15.80 -11.16
CA LEU A 140 5.88 -14.71 -11.67
C LEU A 140 6.86 -14.20 -10.62
N MET A 141 6.44 -14.04 -9.36
CA MET A 141 7.32 -13.63 -8.27
C MET A 141 8.45 -14.65 -8.07
N VAL A 142 8.13 -15.94 -7.96
CA VAL A 142 9.13 -17.02 -7.82
C VAL A 142 10.07 -17.08 -9.02
N PHE A 143 9.56 -17.03 -10.25
CA PHE A 143 10.40 -17.11 -11.45
C PHE A 143 11.24 -15.86 -11.70
N SER A 144 10.85 -14.71 -11.13
CA SER A 144 11.59 -13.46 -11.24
C SER A 144 12.89 -13.44 -10.42
N GLU A 145 13.02 -14.34 -9.43
CA GLU A 145 14.22 -14.47 -8.62
C GLU A 145 15.43 -14.95 -9.43
N LYS A 146 16.59 -14.36 -9.15
CA LYS A 146 17.83 -14.67 -9.87
C LYS A 146 18.60 -15.78 -9.14
N GLY A 147 18.64 -16.95 -9.77
CA GLY A 147 19.41 -18.10 -9.31
C GLY A 147 18.54 -19.23 -8.74
N PHE A 148 18.94 -20.47 -9.01
CA PHE A 148 18.16 -21.66 -8.67
C PHE A 148 17.79 -21.74 -7.19
N TRP A 149 18.76 -21.53 -6.30
CA TRP A 149 18.55 -21.59 -4.85
C TRP A 149 17.58 -20.51 -4.33
N LYS A 150 17.61 -19.31 -4.91
CA LYS A 150 16.67 -18.24 -4.54
C LYS A 150 15.26 -18.56 -5.00
N LYS A 151 15.10 -19.14 -6.20
CA LYS A 151 13.80 -19.63 -6.69
C LYS A 151 13.25 -20.73 -5.78
N LEU A 152 14.09 -21.70 -5.38
CA LEU A 152 13.69 -22.77 -4.48
C LEU A 152 13.28 -22.22 -3.10
N ALA A 153 14.03 -21.27 -2.56
CA ALA A 153 13.69 -20.60 -1.30
C ALA A 153 12.36 -19.83 -1.41
N ALA A 154 12.15 -19.05 -2.48
CA ALA A 154 10.90 -18.32 -2.71
C ALA A 154 9.70 -19.27 -2.84
N PHE A 155 9.88 -20.39 -3.54
CA PHE A 155 8.86 -21.43 -3.66
C PHE A 155 8.54 -22.09 -2.31
N ALA A 156 9.57 -22.40 -1.50
CA ALA A 156 9.37 -22.95 -0.15
C ALA A 156 8.64 -21.96 0.76
N ILE A 157 8.99 -20.67 0.72
CA ILE A 157 8.30 -19.61 1.48
C ILE A 157 6.82 -19.52 1.06
N MET A 158 6.54 -19.57 -0.24
CA MET A 158 5.18 -19.58 -0.76
C MET A 158 4.37 -20.77 -0.21
N LEU A 159 4.93 -21.98 -0.22
CA LEU A 159 4.25 -23.16 0.32
C LEU A 159 4.03 -23.07 1.84
N LEU A 160 5.03 -22.63 2.59
CA LEU A 160 4.91 -22.46 4.05
C LEU A 160 3.87 -21.41 4.42
N SER A 161 3.83 -20.28 3.69
CA SER A 161 2.82 -19.24 3.86
C SER A 161 1.42 -19.76 3.54
N GLY A 162 1.27 -20.50 2.44
CA GLY A 162 0.00 -21.15 2.08
C GLY A 162 -0.48 -22.14 3.14
N PHE A 163 0.41 -22.98 3.66
CA PHE A 163 0.10 -23.91 4.74
C PHE A 163 -0.34 -23.18 6.01
N LEU A 164 0.37 -22.12 6.41
CA LEU A 164 0.00 -21.30 7.55
C LEU A 164 -1.37 -20.65 7.37
N GLY A 165 -1.68 -20.16 6.18
CA GLY A 165 -3.00 -19.62 5.84
C GLY A 165 -4.12 -20.65 5.99
N LEU A 166 -3.92 -21.88 5.49
CA LEU A 166 -4.87 -22.98 5.67
C LEU A 166 -5.09 -23.30 7.16
N GLN A 167 -4.02 -23.32 7.95
CA GLN A 167 -4.11 -23.57 9.39
C GLN A 167 -4.88 -22.45 10.10
N ALA A 168 -4.58 -21.18 9.77
CA ALA A 168 -5.26 -20.05 10.37
C ALA A 168 -6.77 -20.02 10.07
N LEU A 169 -7.17 -20.47 8.87
CA LEU A 169 -8.59 -20.59 8.50
C LEU A 169 -9.26 -21.84 9.09
N SER A 170 -8.49 -22.90 9.39
CA SER A 170 -9.03 -24.16 9.92
C SER A 170 -9.17 -24.19 11.44
N PHE A 171 -8.34 -23.43 12.17
CA PHE A 171 -8.42 -23.37 13.63
C PHE A 171 -9.55 -22.45 14.10
N SER A 172 -10.70 -23.04 14.41
CA SER A 172 -11.87 -22.33 14.97
C SER A 172 -11.65 -21.84 16.41
N SER A 173 -10.64 -22.37 17.13
CA SER A 173 -10.35 -22.00 18.51
C SER A 173 -9.76 -20.60 18.68
N VAL A 174 -9.22 -20.01 17.61
CA VAL A 174 -8.66 -18.65 17.62
C VAL A 174 -9.65 -17.71 16.94
N GLN A 175 -10.28 -16.82 17.71
CA GLN A 175 -11.10 -15.78 17.13
C GLN A 175 -10.22 -14.81 16.33
N ASN A 176 -10.64 -14.49 15.11
CA ASN A 176 -9.93 -13.57 14.22
C ASN A 176 -8.47 -13.99 13.92
N SER A 177 -8.22 -15.28 13.61
CA SER A 177 -6.87 -15.79 13.25
C SER A 177 -6.12 -14.95 12.23
N LEU A 178 -6.82 -14.37 11.25
CA LEU A 178 -6.23 -13.46 10.26
C LEU A 178 -5.66 -12.19 10.89
N LEU A 179 -6.35 -11.60 11.89
CA LEU A 179 -5.86 -10.43 12.61
C LEU A 179 -4.59 -10.78 13.40
N ALA A 180 -4.56 -11.94 14.04
CA ALA A 180 -3.38 -12.41 14.77
C ALA A 180 -2.18 -12.58 13.83
N LEU A 181 -2.38 -13.17 12.64
CA LEU A 181 -1.35 -13.28 11.62
C LEU A 181 -0.88 -11.91 11.13
N VAL A 182 -1.80 -11.02 10.73
CA VAL A 182 -1.45 -9.68 10.23
C VAL A 182 -0.68 -8.89 11.29
N THR A 183 -1.13 -8.92 12.54
CA THR A 183 -0.46 -8.24 13.65
C THR A 183 0.92 -8.83 13.91
N GLY A 184 1.07 -10.15 13.91
CA GLY A 184 2.35 -10.82 14.15
C GLY A 184 3.37 -10.61 13.03
N PHE A 185 2.97 -10.85 11.78
CA PHE A 185 3.87 -10.83 10.62
C PHE A 185 4.16 -9.43 10.07
N PHE A 186 3.25 -8.46 10.25
CA PHE A 186 3.44 -7.09 9.75
C PHE A 186 3.69 -6.09 10.87
N ALA A 187 2.76 -5.93 11.81
CA ALA A 187 2.85 -4.86 12.80
C ALA A 187 3.95 -5.09 13.84
N ALA A 188 3.87 -6.22 14.56
CA ALA A 188 4.81 -6.56 15.63
C ALA A 188 6.23 -6.78 15.11
N SER A 189 6.38 -7.50 13.99
CA SER A 189 7.68 -7.75 13.37
C SER A 189 8.38 -6.44 12.96
N SER A 190 7.65 -5.50 12.32
CA SER A 190 8.17 -4.21 11.89
C SER A 190 8.55 -3.33 13.07
N LEU A 191 7.73 -3.31 14.13
CA LEU A 191 8.03 -2.58 15.36
C LEU A 191 9.27 -3.15 16.06
N ILE A 192 9.34 -4.47 16.23
CA ILE A 192 10.50 -5.14 16.85
C ILE A 192 11.77 -4.88 16.02
N TRP A 193 11.66 -4.95 14.69
CA TRP A 193 12.79 -4.64 13.81
C TRP A 193 13.22 -3.19 13.95
N SER A 194 12.27 -2.24 13.91
CA SER A 194 12.52 -0.81 14.04
C SER A 194 13.21 -0.46 15.37
N LEU A 195 12.79 -1.06 16.48
CA LEU A 195 13.43 -0.88 17.80
C LEU A 195 14.90 -1.31 17.84
N LYS A 196 15.32 -2.22 16.95
CA LYS A 196 16.71 -2.71 16.88
C LYS A 196 17.59 -1.87 15.96
N GLN A 197 17.00 -0.98 15.15
CA GLN A 197 17.75 -0.18 14.18
C GLN A 197 18.22 1.14 14.78
N LYS A 198 19.43 1.56 14.40
CA LYS A 198 19.90 2.91 14.70
C LYS A 198 19.34 3.88 13.67
N THR A 199 18.84 5.01 14.15
CA THR A 199 18.38 6.09 13.28
C THR A 199 19.57 6.78 12.65
N LEU A 200 19.65 6.73 11.31
CA LEU A 200 20.59 7.53 10.54
C LEU A 200 20.02 8.93 10.30
N PHE A 201 20.80 9.95 10.62
CA PHE A 201 20.47 11.34 10.28
C PHE A 201 21.30 11.76 9.07
N VAL A 202 20.63 11.97 7.94
CA VAL A 202 21.23 12.49 6.70
C VAL A 202 20.79 13.94 6.51
N LYS A 203 21.73 14.86 6.28
CA LYS A 203 21.40 16.25 5.94
C LYS A 203 20.57 16.30 4.66
N GLN A 204 19.42 16.97 4.71
CA GLN A 204 18.52 17.07 3.57
C GLN A 204 18.80 18.35 2.76
N GLU A 205 18.62 18.28 1.45
CA GLU A 205 18.66 19.41 0.54
C GLU A 205 17.44 20.31 0.82
N GLU A 206 17.69 21.59 1.07
CA GLU A 206 16.67 22.62 1.20
C GLU A 206 16.65 23.43 -0.10
N GLY A 207 15.50 23.45 -0.79
CA GLY A 207 15.36 24.15 -2.07
C GLY A 207 14.05 23.85 -2.78
N GLU A 208 13.80 24.58 -3.86
CA GLU A 208 12.64 24.32 -4.70
C GLU A 208 12.80 23.00 -5.47
N ILE A 209 11.83 22.11 -5.28
CA ILE A 209 11.77 20.83 -5.96
C ILE A 209 10.93 20.99 -7.24
N GLU A 210 11.61 20.97 -8.38
CA GLU A 210 10.98 20.95 -9.70
C GLU A 210 10.44 19.55 -10.03
N ILE A 211 9.20 19.50 -10.50
CA ILE A 211 8.51 18.25 -10.84
C ILE A 211 8.04 18.31 -12.28
N GLU A 212 8.50 17.35 -13.07
CA GLU A 212 8.09 17.19 -14.46
C GLU A 212 6.61 16.78 -14.53
N LYS A 213 5.77 17.66 -15.09
CA LYS A 213 4.31 17.47 -15.12
C LYS A 213 3.88 16.25 -15.93
N LYS A 214 4.47 16.04 -17.11
CA LYS A 214 4.05 14.97 -18.03
C LYS A 214 4.32 13.56 -17.46
N PRO A 215 5.52 13.23 -16.95
CA PRO A 215 5.76 11.96 -16.28
C PRO A 215 4.89 11.77 -15.04
N ALA A 216 4.66 12.83 -14.25
CA ALA A 216 3.80 12.76 -13.08
C ALA A 216 2.35 12.43 -13.47
N LEU A 217 1.78 13.11 -14.48
CA LEU A 217 0.43 12.84 -14.97
C LEU A 217 0.28 11.42 -15.53
N LEU A 218 1.24 10.96 -16.33
CA LEU A 218 1.21 9.59 -16.88
C LEU A 218 1.31 8.55 -15.76
N SER A 219 2.22 8.74 -14.80
CA SER A 219 2.37 7.83 -13.65
C SER A 219 1.13 7.85 -12.76
N GLY A 220 0.52 9.02 -12.58
CA GLY A 220 -0.75 9.18 -11.89
C GLY A 220 -1.87 8.40 -12.57
N PHE A 221 -2.02 8.53 -13.90
CA PHE A 221 -3.04 7.83 -14.67
C PHE A 221 -2.87 6.31 -14.63
N PHE A 222 -1.68 5.80 -14.98
CA PHE A 222 -1.41 4.37 -14.95
C PHE A 222 -1.46 3.79 -13.53
N GLY A 223 -1.07 4.59 -12.54
CA GLY A 223 -1.21 4.23 -11.13
C GLY A 223 -2.67 4.07 -10.72
N SER A 224 -3.55 4.96 -11.19
CA SER A 224 -4.98 4.86 -10.93
C SER A 224 -5.60 3.62 -11.58
N VAL A 225 -5.23 3.31 -12.82
CA VAL A 225 -5.69 2.08 -13.50
C VAL A 225 -5.26 0.84 -12.71
N ALA A 226 -3.98 0.80 -12.29
CA ALA A 226 -3.47 -0.30 -11.49
C ALA A 226 -4.11 -0.38 -10.11
N GLY A 227 -4.39 0.76 -9.46
CA GLY A 227 -5.11 0.81 -8.19
C GLY A 227 -6.52 0.26 -8.29
N GLY A 228 -7.23 0.55 -9.38
CA GLY A 228 -8.53 -0.07 -9.66
C GLY A 228 -8.45 -1.57 -9.87
N LEU A 229 -7.42 -2.05 -10.59
CA LEU A 229 -7.19 -3.49 -10.74
C LEU A 229 -6.88 -4.17 -9.40
N THR A 230 -6.07 -3.55 -8.53
CA THR A 230 -5.80 -4.10 -7.19
C THR A 230 -7.02 -4.08 -6.30
N ALA A 231 -7.93 -3.11 -6.45
CA ALA A 231 -9.17 -3.06 -5.69
C ALA A 231 -10.10 -4.24 -6.02
N LEU A 232 -10.08 -4.72 -7.28
CA LEU A 232 -10.87 -5.88 -7.71
C LEU A 232 -10.25 -7.23 -7.33
N LEU A 233 -8.95 -7.25 -7.03
CA LEU A 233 -8.18 -8.48 -6.89
C LEU A 233 -7.77 -8.67 -5.43
N PRO A 234 -8.48 -9.54 -4.67
CA PRO A 234 -8.13 -9.79 -3.29
C PRO A 234 -6.69 -10.32 -3.22
N SER A 235 -5.90 -9.83 -2.27
CA SER A 235 -4.50 -10.18 -2.04
C SER A 235 -3.44 -9.50 -2.91
N LEU A 236 -3.77 -8.63 -3.86
CA LEU A 236 -2.77 -7.81 -4.57
C LEU A 236 -2.68 -6.40 -3.96
N GLY A 237 -1.52 -6.05 -3.41
CA GLY A 237 -1.26 -4.74 -2.85
C GLY A 237 -0.61 -3.76 -3.84
N PRO A 238 -0.41 -2.50 -3.42
CA PRO A 238 0.25 -1.49 -4.23
C PRO A 238 1.68 -1.88 -4.65
N SER A 239 2.41 -2.61 -3.79
CA SER A 239 3.78 -3.05 -4.06
C SER A 239 3.84 -4.11 -5.16
N GLU A 240 2.94 -5.08 -5.15
CA GLU A 240 2.82 -6.12 -6.17
C GLU A 240 2.41 -5.51 -7.52
N ALA A 241 1.44 -4.59 -7.51
CA ALA A 241 1.04 -3.87 -8.71
C ALA A 241 2.18 -3.04 -9.30
N ALA A 242 2.90 -2.28 -8.47
CA ALA A 242 4.05 -1.51 -8.93
C ALA A 242 5.18 -2.40 -9.46
N PHE A 243 5.40 -3.57 -8.85
CA PHE A 243 6.34 -4.58 -9.35
C PHE A 243 5.94 -5.08 -10.75
N MET A 244 4.66 -5.43 -10.93
CA MET A 244 4.13 -5.90 -12.22
C MET A 244 4.24 -4.84 -13.30
N ILE A 245 3.87 -3.59 -13.01
CA ILE A 245 4.00 -2.47 -13.95
C ILE A 245 5.46 -2.27 -14.35
N ARG A 246 6.40 -2.35 -13.41
CA ARG A 246 7.83 -2.24 -13.71
C ARG A 246 8.34 -3.37 -14.61
N LYS A 247 7.77 -4.58 -14.49
CA LYS A 247 8.11 -5.71 -15.37
C LYS A 247 7.57 -5.50 -16.79
N ILE A 248 6.37 -4.94 -16.93
CA ILE A 248 5.71 -4.72 -18.22
C ILE A 248 6.26 -3.48 -18.93
N ALA A 249 6.32 -2.35 -18.23
CA ALA A 249 6.73 -1.06 -18.78
C ALA A 249 8.26 -0.85 -18.83
N GLY A 250 9.04 -1.75 -18.24
CA GLY A 250 10.49 -1.69 -18.23
C GLY A 250 11.07 -0.67 -17.23
N LYS A 251 12.09 0.10 -17.64
CA LYS A 251 12.80 1.02 -16.74
C LYS A 251 11.97 2.28 -16.47
N ILE A 252 11.21 2.26 -15.37
CA ILE A 252 10.56 3.44 -14.81
C ILE A 252 11.59 4.21 -13.96
N GLY A 253 11.72 5.52 -14.18
CA GLY A 253 12.58 6.37 -13.37
C GLY A 253 12.09 6.48 -11.92
N THR A 254 13.02 6.65 -10.97
CA THR A 254 12.74 6.75 -9.52
C THR A 254 11.61 7.73 -9.21
N ARG A 255 11.64 8.93 -9.80
CA ARG A 255 10.63 9.98 -9.57
C ARG A 255 9.23 9.54 -10.02
N ALA A 256 9.12 9.05 -11.26
CA ALA A 256 7.87 8.55 -11.83
C ALA A 256 7.33 7.35 -11.03
N TYR A 257 8.21 6.47 -10.55
CA TYR A 257 7.84 5.32 -9.75
C TYR A 257 7.24 5.72 -8.38
N LEU A 258 7.73 6.80 -7.75
CA LEU A 258 7.13 7.31 -6.51
C LEU A 258 5.74 7.89 -6.72
N VAL A 259 5.55 8.64 -7.81
CA VAL A 259 4.22 9.15 -8.21
C VAL A 259 3.27 7.99 -8.50
N LEU A 260 3.76 6.96 -9.21
CA LEU A 260 3.01 5.75 -9.52
C LEU A 260 2.56 5.04 -8.24
N LEU A 261 3.47 4.81 -7.28
CA LEU A 261 3.15 4.15 -6.00
C LEU A 261 2.08 4.90 -5.20
N GLY A 262 2.24 6.22 -5.05
CA GLY A 262 1.24 7.04 -4.33
C GLY A 262 -0.12 7.01 -5.03
N SER A 263 -0.12 7.05 -6.37
CA SER A 263 -1.35 6.93 -7.15
C SER A 263 -2.03 5.57 -6.97
N ILE A 264 -1.29 4.46 -7.02
CA ILE A 264 -1.85 3.11 -6.82
C ILE A 264 -2.49 3.00 -5.43
N SER A 265 -1.79 3.40 -4.37
CA SER A 265 -2.28 3.27 -2.99
C SER A 265 -3.57 4.07 -2.76
N SER A 266 -3.57 5.35 -3.13
CA SER A 266 -4.71 6.24 -2.93
C SER A 266 -5.91 5.90 -3.81
N SER A 267 -5.69 5.54 -5.07
CA SER A 267 -6.77 5.14 -5.98
C SER A 267 -7.37 3.79 -5.59
N ASN A 268 -6.55 2.80 -5.19
CA ASN A 268 -7.02 1.52 -4.67
C ASN A 268 -7.97 1.73 -3.48
N MET A 269 -7.58 2.61 -2.54
CA MET A 269 -8.43 2.98 -1.42
C MET A 269 -9.76 3.60 -1.88
N VAL A 270 -9.74 4.56 -2.83
CA VAL A 270 -10.97 5.17 -3.36
C VAL A 270 -11.86 4.11 -4.03
N PHE A 271 -11.28 3.24 -4.87
CA PHE A 271 -12.02 2.19 -5.57
C PHE A 271 -12.57 1.12 -4.64
N SER A 272 -11.91 0.85 -3.51
CA SER A 272 -12.37 -0.14 -2.53
C SER A 272 -13.67 0.26 -1.81
N PHE A 273 -14.09 1.53 -1.90
CA PHE A 273 -15.39 1.98 -1.38
C PHE A 273 -16.55 1.77 -2.36
N PHE A 274 -16.28 1.37 -3.60
CA PHE A 274 -17.26 1.15 -4.67
C PHE A 274 -17.47 -0.34 -4.93
#